data_AF-A0A0D0AT51-F1
#
_entry.id   AF-A0A0D0AT51-F1
#
_cell.length_a   1.000
_cell.length_b   1.000
_cell.length_c   1.000
_cell.angle_alpha   90.00
_cell.angle_beta   90.00
_cell.angle_gamma   90.00
#
_symmetry.space_group_name_H-M   'P 1'
#
loop_
_entity.id
_entity.type
_entity.pdbx_description
1 polymer ?
#
loop_
_entity_poly.entity_id
_entity_poly.type
_entity_poly.pdbx_seq_one_letter_code
_entity_poly.pdbx_strand_id
1 'polypeptide(L)'
;MKLIFKPPHVRNTVITNEQGHVLYSTSTSFSFNTRVTVVKKHVPNEFIIGRAESSEILAKIEWHTFSSSVIKYNGMDLVTSQFIPPTGIFGRRRVFQGPDGRSYKWKIGPSACIVSQLRIIP
;
A
#
# COMPACT_ATOMS: atom_id res chain seq x y z
N MET A 1 -15.46 4.79 1.18
CA MET A 1 -14.37 5.33 2.02
C MET A 1 -13.32 5.95 1.12
N LYS A 2 -13.05 7.23 1.28
CA LYS A 2 -12.01 7.96 0.53
C LYS A 2 -10.77 8.12 1.40
N LEU A 3 -9.61 7.85 0.83
CA LEU A 3 -8.31 8.01 1.49
C LEU A 3 -7.61 9.26 0.94
N ILE A 4 -7.07 10.09 1.84
CA ILE A 4 -6.42 11.36 1.50
C ILE A 4 -4.96 11.31 1.97
N PHE A 5 -4.03 11.55 1.04
CA PHE A 5 -2.58 11.55 1.28
C PHE A 5 -2.10 12.96 1.66
N LYS A 6 -1.32 13.09 2.73
CA LYS A 6 -0.70 14.35 3.16
C LYS A 6 0.77 14.12 3.54
N PRO A 7 1.76 14.61 2.77
CA PRO A 7 1.66 15.23 1.43
C PRO A 7 1.23 14.21 0.34
N PRO A 8 0.91 14.63 -0.89
CA PRO A 8 0.54 13.73 -2.01
C PRO A 8 1.74 12.92 -2.55
N HIS A 9 2.65 12.49 -1.68
CA HIS A 9 3.84 11.72 -2.02
C HIS A 9 3.86 10.38 -1.27
N VAL A 10 3.57 9.29 -1.99
CA VAL A 10 3.27 7.97 -1.39
C VAL A 10 4.38 7.35 -0.54
N ARG A 11 5.63 7.81 -0.65
CA ARG A 11 6.78 7.23 0.08
C ARG A 11 6.87 7.67 1.53
N ASN A 12 6.44 8.90 1.83
CA ASN A 12 6.55 9.56 3.13
C ASN A 12 5.28 10.40 3.33
N THR A 13 4.20 9.76 3.77
CA THR A 13 2.89 10.42 3.87
C THR A 13 2.05 9.82 4.98
N VAL A 14 1.12 10.62 5.49
CA VAL A 14 0.00 10.13 6.29
C VAL A 14 -1.23 9.98 5.40
N ILE A 15 -1.97 8.91 5.63
CA ILE A 15 -3.19 8.58 4.91
C ILE A 15 -4.34 8.75 5.92
N THR A 16 -5.24 9.66 5.59
CA THR A 16 -6.36 10.06 6.44
C THR A 16 -7.69 9.67 5.81
N ASN A 17 -8.73 9.52 6.63
CA ASN A 17 -10.12 9.47 6.14
C ASN A 17 -10.66 10.90 5.85
N GLU A 18 -11.91 10.98 5.42
CA GLU A 18 -12.59 12.26 5.12
C GLU A 18 -12.78 13.13 6.35
N GLN A 19 -12.78 12.54 7.55
CA GLN A 19 -12.90 13.20 8.85
C GLN A 19 -11.55 13.72 9.36
N GLY A 20 -10.43 13.41 8.69
CA GLY A 20 -9.09 13.83 9.08
C GLY A 20 -8.38 12.90 10.07
N HIS A 21 -8.99 11.78 10.48
CA HIS A 21 -8.33 10.78 11.32
C HIS A 21 -7.22 10.08 10.53
N VAL A 22 -6.03 9.98 11.13
CA VAL A 22 -4.89 9.25 10.57
C VAL A 22 -5.16 7.76 10.68
N LEU A 23 -5.16 7.07 9.53
CA LEU A 23 -5.40 5.63 9.47
C LEU A 23 -4.14 4.85 9.16
N TYR A 24 -3.30 5.40 8.29
CA TYR A 24 -2.04 4.78 7.92
C TYR A 24 -0.95 5.84 7.77
N SER A 25 0.30 5.40 7.89
CA SER A 25 1.43 6.21 7.45
C SER A 25 2.43 5.35 6.70
N THR A 26 3.11 5.97 5.73
CA THR A 26 4.23 5.36 5.02
C THR A 26 5.50 6.12 5.31
N SER A 27 6.60 5.40 5.49
CA SER A 27 7.93 5.97 5.62
C SER A 27 8.91 5.13 4.82
N THR A 28 9.66 5.75 3.92
CA THR A 28 10.64 5.07 3.06
C THR A 28 12.04 5.50 3.42
N SER A 29 12.86 4.56 3.89
CA SER A 29 14.29 4.81 4.10
C SER A 29 15.01 4.90 2.75
N PHE A 30 15.90 5.88 2.62
CA PHE A 30 16.73 6.04 1.43
C PHE A 30 18.01 5.23 1.61
N SER A 31 18.20 4.21 0.77
CA SER A 31 19.45 3.46 0.66
C SER A 31 19.75 3.20 -0.81
N PHE A 32 21.04 3.11 -1.14
CA PHE A 32 21.55 3.01 -2.51
C PHE A 32 21.18 1.69 -3.21
N ASN A 33 20.93 0.60 -2.47
CA ASN A 33 20.70 -0.72 -3.08
C ASN A 33 19.30 -1.30 -2.81
N THR A 34 18.74 -1.05 -1.61
CA THR A 34 17.43 -1.58 -1.22
C THR A 34 16.65 -0.50 -0.49
N ARG A 35 15.55 -0.03 -1.08
CA ARG A 35 14.66 0.95 -0.41
C ARG A 35 13.60 0.18 0.34
N VAL A 36 13.33 0.55 1.58
CA VAL A 36 12.28 -0.10 2.38
C VAL A 36 11.21 0.91 2.74
N THR A 37 9.97 0.66 2.32
CA THR A 37 8.80 1.40 2.78
C THR A 37 8.14 0.64 3.92
N VAL A 38 8.03 1.26 5.08
CA VAL A 38 7.24 0.74 6.20
C VAL A 38 5.84 1.36 6.13
N VAL A 39 4.82 0.52 6.22
CA VAL A 39 3.41 0.93 6.32
C VAL A 39 2.96 0.66 7.74
N LYS A 40 2.54 1.71 8.45
CA LYS A 40 1.96 1.60 9.79
C LYS A 40 0.45 1.79 9.71
N LYS A 41 -0.29 1.04 10.52
CA LYS A 41 -1.72 1.24 10.79
C LYS A 41 -1.86 1.96 12.13
N HIS A 42 -2.68 2.99 12.15
CA HIS A 42 -3.01 3.77 13.34
C HIS A 42 -4.43 3.41 13.76
N VAL A 43 -4.62 3.14 15.05
CA VAL A 43 -5.95 3.02 15.64
C VAL A 43 -6.35 4.42 16.12
N PRO A 44 -7.43 5.02 15.60
CA PRO A 44 -7.94 6.25 16.14
C PRO A 44 -8.35 6.00 17.60
N ASN A 45 -7.62 6.57 18.55
CA ASN A 45 -8.02 6.52 19.95
C ASN A 45 -9.22 7.47 20.11
N GLU A 46 -10.42 6.93 20.04
CA GLU A 46 -11.58 7.61 20.58
C GLU A 46 -11.45 7.54 22.11
N PHE A 47 -11.04 8.66 22.73
CA PHE A 47 -11.42 8.99 24.11
C PHE A 47 -10.64 8.39 25.30
N ILE A 48 -9.31 8.32 25.28
CA ILE A 48 -8.54 8.23 26.55
C ILE A 48 -7.39 9.24 26.55
N ILE A 49 -7.56 10.29 27.36
CA ILE A 49 -6.54 11.30 27.67
C ILE A 49 -5.30 10.57 28.23
N GLY A 50 -4.17 10.69 27.54
CA GLY A 50 -2.87 10.19 28.01
C GLY A 50 -2.36 8.86 27.46
N ARG A 51 -3.10 8.17 26.57
CA ARG A 51 -2.59 6.95 25.92
C ARG A 51 -2.02 7.27 24.54
N ALA A 52 -0.72 7.03 24.37
CA ALA A 52 0.01 7.20 23.12
C ALA A 52 -0.73 6.53 21.94
N GLU A 53 -0.71 7.16 20.75
CA GLU A 53 -1.23 6.58 19.51
C GLU A 53 -0.67 5.16 19.33
N SER A 54 -1.52 4.14 19.42
CA SER A 54 -1.09 2.78 19.14
C SER A 54 -0.92 2.62 17.64
N SER A 55 0.32 2.75 17.17
CA SER A 55 0.71 2.49 15.79
C SER A 55 1.35 1.11 15.69
N GLU A 56 0.83 0.26 14.81
CA GLU A 56 1.39 -1.06 14.54
C GLU A 56 1.97 -1.09 13.12
N ILE A 57 3.09 -1.80 12.93
CA ILE A 57 3.63 -2.06 11.60
C ILE A 57 2.72 -3.06 10.89
N LEU A 58 1.99 -2.58 9.88
CA LEU A 58 1.08 -3.40 9.08
C LEU A 58 1.84 -4.20 8.01
N ALA A 59 2.79 -3.53 7.33
CA ALA A 59 3.52 -4.12 6.23
C ALA A 59 4.89 -3.45 6.05
N LYS A 60 5.79 -4.15 5.36
CA LYS A 60 7.02 -3.58 4.80
C LYS A 60 7.10 -3.90 3.31
N ILE A 61 7.58 -2.97 2.50
CA ILE A 61 7.83 -3.18 1.08
C ILE A 61 9.32 -3.00 0.86
N GLU A 62 9.98 -4.07 0.43
CA GLU A 62 11.38 -4.08 0.04
C GLU A 62 11.46 -3.90 -1.47
N TRP A 63 11.87 -2.70 -1.89
CA TRP A 63 11.99 -2.33 -3.28
C TRP A 63 13.34 -2.77 -3.84
N HIS A 64 13.29 -3.46 -4.97
CA HIS A 64 14.46 -3.86 -5.73
C HIS A 64 14.47 -3.20 -7.11
N THR A 65 15.64 -2.76 -7.57
CA THR A 65 15.80 -2.10 -8.88
C THR A 65 15.89 -3.11 -10.02
N PHE A 66 16.59 -4.23 -9.79
CA PHE A 66 16.90 -5.23 -10.82
C PHE A 66 16.25 -6.60 -10.58
N SER A 67 15.47 -6.73 -9.51
CA SER A 67 14.74 -7.96 -9.18
C SER A 67 13.33 -7.64 -8.70
N SER A 68 12.54 -8.66 -8.41
CA SER A 68 11.16 -8.46 -7.92
C SER A 68 11.19 -7.90 -6.51
N SER A 69 10.43 -6.83 -6.27
CA SER A 69 10.18 -6.32 -4.91
C SER A 69 9.44 -7.36 -4.06
N VAL A 70 9.59 -7.27 -2.74
CA VAL A 70 8.95 -8.17 -1.77
C VAL A 70 8.03 -7.35 -0.85
N ILE A 71 6.81 -7.82 -0.63
CA ILE A 71 5.87 -7.23 0.33
C ILE A 71 5.80 -8.17 1.53
N LYS A 72 6.27 -7.70 2.69
CA LYS A 72 6.14 -8.41 3.97
C LYS A 72 4.82 -7.99 4.61
N TYR A 73 3.86 -8.88 4.67
CA TYR A 73 2.51 -8.62 5.17
C TYR A 73 1.93 -9.83 5.89
N ASN A 74 1.39 -9.63 7.09
CA ASN A 74 0.78 -10.70 7.90
C ASN A 74 1.70 -11.93 8.10
N GLY A 75 2.99 -11.69 8.36
CA GLY A 75 3.99 -12.76 8.52
C GLY A 75 4.40 -13.47 7.22
N MET A 76 3.88 -13.07 6.07
CA MET A 76 4.19 -13.64 4.76
C MET A 76 5.06 -12.71 3.91
N ASP A 77 5.96 -13.31 3.14
CA ASP A 77 6.76 -12.62 2.13
C ASP A 77 6.12 -12.83 0.75
N LEU A 78 5.47 -11.79 0.23
CA LEU A 78 4.77 -11.81 -1.05
C LEU A 78 5.67 -11.22 -2.13
N VAL A 79 6.20 -12.07 -3.01
CA VAL A 79 7.01 -11.63 -4.15
C VAL A 79 6.11 -10.96 -5.18
N THR A 80 6.40 -9.70 -5.52
CA THR A 80 5.50 -8.86 -6.35
C THR A 80 5.26 -9.40 -7.75
N SER A 81 6.23 -10.10 -8.36
CA SER A 81 6.05 -10.73 -9.68
C SER A 81 5.08 -11.90 -9.66
N GLN A 82 4.89 -12.55 -8.51
CA GLN A 82 3.95 -13.66 -8.34
C GLN A 82 2.60 -13.15 -7.83
N PHE A 83 2.60 -12.27 -6.84
CA PHE A 83 1.38 -11.80 -6.18
C PHE A 83 0.67 -10.67 -6.94
N ILE A 84 1.42 -9.76 -7.57
CA ILE A 84 0.89 -8.61 -8.32
C ILE A 84 1.55 -8.55 -9.72
N PRO A 85 1.37 -9.61 -10.53
CA PRO A 85 2.11 -9.76 -11.78
C PRO A 85 1.84 -8.59 -12.74
N PRO A 86 2.88 -8.03 -13.38
CA PRO A 86 2.69 -7.07 -14.45
C PRO A 86 2.07 -7.77 -15.67
N THR A 87 1.10 -7.11 -16.30
CA THR A 87 0.35 -7.61 -17.45
C THR A 87 0.13 -6.51 -18.48
N GLY A 88 -0.22 -6.91 -19.71
CA GLY A 88 -0.49 -6.00 -20.82
C GLY A 88 0.76 -5.28 -21.35
N ILE A 89 0.53 -4.34 -22.26
CA ILE A 89 1.61 -3.61 -22.95
C ILE A 89 2.36 -2.73 -21.94
N PHE A 90 3.70 -2.83 -21.94
CA PHE A 90 4.61 -2.16 -21.00
C PHE A 90 4.40 -2.49 -19.51
N GLY A 91 3.68 -3.57 -19.16
CA GLY A 91 3.48 -3.97 -17.77
C GLY A 91 2.69 -2.96 -16.91
N ARG A 92 1.93 -2.06 -17.54
CA ARG A 92 1.16 -0.99 -16.89
C ARG A 92 -0.16 -1.44 -16.26
N ARG A 93 -0.48 -2.73 -16.35
CA ARG A 93 -1.69 -3.32 -15.76
C ARG A 93 -1.29 -4.42 -14.81
N ARG A 94 -2.01 -4.58 -13.71
CA ARG A 94 -1.85 -5.69 -12.76
C ARG A 94 -3.22 -6.19 -12.37
N VAL A 95 -3.34 -7.50 -12.20
CA VAL A 95 -4.52 -8.16 -11.65
C VAL A 95 -4.06 -9.05 -10.52
N PHE A 96 -4.69 -8.92 -9.36
CA PHE A 96 -4.31 -9.65 -8.14
C PHE A 96 -5.53 -9.85 -7.25
N GLN A 97 -5.46 -10.85 -6.36
CA GLN A 97 -6.47 -11.10 -5.35
C GLN A 97 -6.06 -10.46 -4.03
N GLY A 98 -6.97 -9.71 -3.40
CA GLY A 98 -6.76 -9.18 -2.06
C GLY A 98 -6.95 -10.26 -0.98
N PRO A 99 -6.55 -9.96 0.27
CA PRO A 99 -6.78 -10.87 1.40
C PRO A 99 -8.26 -11.09 1.72
N ASP A 100 -9.14 -10.26 1.16
CA ASP A 100 -10.60 -10.37 1.21
C ASP A 100 -11.18 -11.34 0.16
N GLY A 101 -10.33 -12.04 -0.59
CA GLY A 101 -10.74 -12.95 -1.67
C GLY A 101 -11.22 -12.24 -2.94
N ARG A 102 -11.23 -10.91 -2.97
CA ARG A 102 -11.72 -10.13 -4.13
C ARG A 102 -10.58 -9.88 -5.12
N SER A 103 -10.92 -9.91 -6.40
CA SER A 103 -9.98 -9.56 -7.46
C SER A 103 -9.93 -8.06 -7.70
N TYR A 104 -8.74 -7.53 -7.89
CA TYR A 104 -8.48 -6.12 -8.13
C TYR A 104 -7.69 -5.95 -9.43
N LYS A 105 -8.01 -4.88 -10.16
CA LYS A 105 -7.25 -4.41 -11.31
C LYS A 105 -6.60 -3.08 -10.97
N TRP A 106 -5.28 -3.04 -11.09
CA TRP A 106 -4.50 -1.82 -10.97
C TRP A 106 -4.01 -1.39 -12.36
N LYS A 107 -4.35 -0.15 -12.74
CA LYS A 107 -3.86 0.51 -13.95
C LYS A 107 -2.89 1.64 -13.56
N ILE A 108 -1.68 1.60 -14.12
CA ILE A 108 -0.66 2.63 -13.96
C ILE A 108 -0.75 3.54 -15.18
N GLY A 109 -1.36 4.71 -15.00
CA GLY A 109 -1.46 5.76 -16.02
C GLY A 109 -0.34 6.81 -15.90
N PRO A 110 -0.22 7.71 -16.89
CA PRO A 110 0.80 8.76 -16.89
C PRO A 110 0.60 9.80 -15.77
N SER A 111 -0.65 10.05 -15.37
CA SER A 111 -0.99 11.08 -14.37
C SER A 111 -1.63 10.52 -13.11
N ALA A 112 -2.11 9.27 -13.15
CA ALA A 112 -2.81 8.66 -12.04
C ALA A 112 -2.64 7.13 -12.03
N CYS A 113 -2.64 6.57 -10.83
CA CYS A 113 -2.77 5.13 -10.60
C CYS A 113 -4.18 4.84 -10.12
N ILE A 114 -4.87 3.89 -10.75
CA ILE A 114 -6.25 3.52 -10.40
C ILE A 114 -6.27 2.05 -10.01
N VAL A 115 -6.75 1.77 -8.80
CA VAL A 115 -7.08 0.41 -8.35
C VAL A 115 -8.59 0.31 -8.27
N SER A 116 -9.14 -0.74 -8.87
CA SER A 116 -10.58 -0.99 -8.93
C SER A 116 -10.86 -2.46 -8.70
N GLN A 117 -11.92 -2.79 -7.96
CA GLN A 117 -12.38 -4.17 -7.83
C GLN A 117 -12.88 -4.67 -9.19
N LEU A 118 -12.40 -5.83 -9.62
CA LEU A 118 -12.94 -6.54 -10.79
C LEU A 118 -14.31 -7.10 -10.41
N ARG A 119 -15.34 -6.61 -11.10
CA ARG A 119 -16.66 -7.25 -11.07
C ARG A 119 -16.65 -8.34 -12.12
N ILE A 120 -16.73 -9.59 -11.68
CA ILE A 120 -17.05 -10.70 -12.57
C ILE A 120 -18.54 -10.56 -12.83
N ILE A 121 -18.91 -10.19 -14.05
CA ILE A 121 -20.31 -10.24 -14.49
C ILE A 121 -20.55 -11.72 -14.80
N PRO A 122 -21.59 -12.36 -14.21
CA PRO A 122 -21.92 -13.76 -14.48
C PRO A 122 -22.32 -13.99 -15.94
#